data_AF-A0A849M8C1-F1
#
_entry.id   AF-A0A849M8C1-F1
#
_cell.length_a   1.000
_cell.length_b   1.000
_cell.length_c   1.000
_cell.angle_alpha   90.00
_cell.angle_beta   90.00
_cell.angle_gamma   90.00
#
_symmetry.space_group_name_H-M   'P 1'
#
loop_
_entity.id
_entity.type
_entity.pdbx_description
1 polymer ?
#
loop_
_entity_poly.entity_id
_entity_poly.type
_entity_poly.pdbx_seq_one_letter_code
_entity_poly.pdbx_strand_id
1 'polypeptide(L)' 'MQNPQLISISDAANSLQVSEALVDKFIKLGLVKTIQDGRLPKLTPYGIRRLTRIVDMYDQSFSTEKIENALNH' A
#
# COMPACT_ATOMS: atom_id res chain seq x y z
N MET A 1 7.68 23.58 4.57
CA MET A 1 7.00 22.28 4.74
C MET A 1 7.88 21.22 4.09
N GLN A 2 8.40 20.25 4.85
CA GLN A 2 9.19 19.16 4.26
C GLN A 2 8.29 18.37 3.32
N ASN A 3 8.72 18.20 2.06
CA ASN A 3 8.01 17.36 1.11
C ASN A 3 8.06 15.92 1.66
N PRO A 4 6.94 15.28 2.02
CA PRO A 4 6.97 13.89 2.44
C PRO A 4 7.59 13.08 1.30
N GLN A 5 8.61 12.25 1.58
CA GLN A 5 9.18 11.37 0.56
C GLN A 5 8.07 10.52 -0.04
N LEU A 6 7.72 10.81 -1.29
CA LEU A 6 6.72 10.09 -2.05
C LEU A 6 7.40 8.93 -2.74
N ILE A 7 6.83 7.74 -2.56
CA ILE A 7 7.40 6.50 -3.05
C ILE A 7 6.51 6.00 -4.20
N SER A 8 7.11 5.62 -5.32
CA SER A 8 6.34 5.07 -6.44
C SER A 8 5.75 3.70 -6.08
N ILE A 9 4.70 3.28 -6.79
CA ILE A 9 4.14 1.93 -6.62
C ILE A 9 5.20 0.86 -6.88
N SER A 10 6.01 1.03 -7.93
CA SER A 10 7.12 0.14 -8.28
C SER A 10 8.16 0.03 -7.17
N ASP A 11 8.60 1.15 -6.60
CA ASP A 11 9.58 1.15 -5.50
C ASP A 11 9.00 0.47 -4.24
N ALA A 12 7.72 0.71 -3.96
CA ALA A 12 7.04 0.07 -2.84
C ALA A 12 6.92 -1.44 -3.03
N ALA A 13 6.52 -1.88 -4.23
CA ALA A 13 6.42 -3.30 -4.58
C ALA A 13 7.77 -3.99 -4.48
N ASN A 14 8.82 -3.39 -5.02
CA ASN A 14 10.19 -3.90 -4.95
C ASN A 14 10.70 -4.01 -3.51
N SER A 15 10.49 -2.98 -2.68
CA SER A 15 10.95 -2.98 -1.28
C SER A 15 10.24 -4.03 -0.42
N LEU A 16 8.99 -4.35 -0.75
CA LEU A 16 8.20 -5.38 -0.08
C LEU A 16 8.27 -6.75 -0.75
N GLN A 17 9.06 -6.90 -1.83
CA GLN A 17 9.19 -8.14 -2.60
C GLN A 17 7.86 -8.72 -3.09
N VAL A 18 6.91 -7.85 -3.45
CA VAL A 18 5.61 -8.22 -4.02
C VAL A 18 5.45 -7.70 -5.43
N SER A 19 4.50 -8.25 -6.18
CA SER A 19 4.17 -7.70 -7.51
C SER A 19 3.47 -6.34 -7.42
N GLU A 20 3.73 -5.46 -8.37
CA GLU A 20 3.00 -4.18 -8.51
C GLU A 20 1.48 -4.42 -8.64
N ALA A 21 1.06 -5.50 -9.32
CA ALA A 21 -0.34 -5.88 -9.45
C ALA A 21 -1.02 -6.15 -8.10
N LEU A 22 -0.30 -6.68 -7.12
CA LEU A 22 -0.82 -6.91 -5.77
C LEU A 22 -1.00 -5.59 -5.02
N VAL A 23 -0.04 -4.66 -5.15
CA VAL A 23 -0.16 -3.31 -4.59
C VAL A 23 -1.35 -2.58 -5.20
N ASP A 24 -1.49 -2.64 -6.53
CA ASP A 24 -2.62 -2.10 -7.29
C ASP A 24 -3.96 -2.67 -6.82
N LYS A 25 -4.02 -3.98 -6.55
CA LYS A 25 -5.21 -4.63 -5.98
C LYS A 25 -5.59 -4.00 -4.64
N PHE A 26 -4.64 -3.80 -3.74
CA PHE A 26 -4.92 -3.20 -2.43
C PHE A 26 -5.35 -1.73 -2.52
N ILE A 27 -4.81 -0.98 -3.50
CA ILE A 27 -5.24 0.39 -3.78
C ILE A 27 -6.67 0.40 -4.32
N LYS A 28 -7.01 -0.47 -5.28
CA LYS A 28 -8.37 -0.59 -5.85
C LYS A 28 -9.42 -1.02 -4.81
N LEU A 29 -9.02 -1.83 -3.83
CA LEU A 29 -9.86 -2.20 -2.70
C LEU A 29 -9.98 -1.09 -1.63
N GLY A 30 -9.30 0.05 -1.80
CA GLY A 30 -9.33 1.16 -0.85
C GLY A 30 -8.51 0.92 0.43
N LEU A 31 -7.78 -0.19 0.50
CA LEU A 31 -6.96 -0.55 1.68
C LEU A 31 -5.72 0.35 1.81
N VAL A 32 -5.21 0.87 0.69
CA VAL A 32 -4.09 1.80 0.66
C VAL A 32 -4.49 3.05 -0.13
N LYS A 33 -4.24 4.23 0.45
CA LYS A 33 -4.48 5.51 -0.22
C LYS A 33 -3.20 6.00 -0.89
N THR A 34 -3.30 6.38 -2.15
CA THR A 34 -2.25 7.07 -2.91
C THR A 34 -2.54 8.56 -2.96
N ILE A 35 -1.52 9.35 -3.29
CA ILE A 35 -1.68 10.73 -3.73
C ILE A 35 -1.22 10.85 -5.18
N GLN A 36 -1.77 11.81 -5.92
CA GLN A 36 -1.34 12.08 -7.29
C GLN A 36 -0.10 12.97 -7.27
N ASP A 37 0.99 12.53 -7.90
CA ASP A 37 2.18 13.34 -8.15
C ASP A 37 2.40 13.42 -9.66
N GLY A 38 1.87 14.48 -10.27
CA GLY A 38 1.76 14.62 -11.72
C GLY A 38 0.76 13.63 -12.30
N ARG A 39 1.23 12.71 -13.14
CA ARG A 39 0.39 11.69 -13.80
C ARG A 39 0.41 10.32 -13.12
N LEU A 40 1.26 10.15 -12.11
CA LEU A 40 1.48 8.86 -11.48
C LEU A 40 1.02 8.88 -10.02
N PRO A 41 0.30 7.84 -9.57
CA PRO A 41 -0.01 7.67 -8.17
C PRO A 41 1.27 7.34 -7.39
N LYS A 42 1.45 7.99 -6.24
CA LYS A 42 2.53 7.72 -5.29
C LYS A 42 1.98 7.45 -3.90
N LEU A 43 2.77 6.73 -3.12
CA LEU A 43 2.50 6.40 -1.74
C LEU A 43 3.20 7.38 -0.82
N THR A 44 2.48 7.81 0.20
CA THR A 44 3.05 8.57 1.32
C THR A 44 3.77 7.61 2.27
N PRO A 45 4.62 8.11 3.19
CA PRO A 45 5.20 7.27 4.23
C PRO A 45 4.16 6.51 5.08
N TYR A 46 2.97 7.10 5.30
CA TYR A 46 1.86 6.41 5.95
C TYR A 46 1.28 5.29 5.07
N GLY A 47 1.10 5.58 3.77
CA GLY A 47 0.66 4.58 2.79
C GLY A 47 1.58 3.36 2.75
N ILE A 48 2.89 3.56 2.79
CA ILE A 48 3.87 2.47 2.85
C ILE A 48 3.74 1.66 4.13
N ARG A 49 3.70 2.29 5.31
CA ARG A 49 3.51 1.56 6.59
C ARG A 49 2.22 0.74 6.60
N ARG A 50 1.15 1.27 6.02
CA ARG A 50 -0.13 0.56 5.89
C ARG A 50 -0.01 -0.61 4.92
N LEU A 51 0.65 -0.40 3.77
CA LEU A 51 0.91 -1.45 2.78
C LEU A 51 1.76 -2.59 3.36
N THR A 52 2.82 -2.29 4.12
CA THR A 52 3.64 -3.32 4.79
C THR A 52 2.78 -4.23 5.66
N ARG A 53 1.93 -3.66 6.53
CA ARG A 53 1.03 -4.45 7.38
C ARG A 53 0.03 -5.28 6.57
N ILE A 54 -0.49 -4.73 5.47
CA ILE A 54 -1.39 -5.45 4.57
C ILE A 54 -0.69 -6.67 3.97
N VAL A 55 0.54 -6.50 3.48
CA VAL A 55 1.36 -7.59 2.93
C VAL A 55 1.63 -8.65 4.00
N ASP A 56 2.08 -8.24 5.19
CA ASP A 56 2.34 -9.17 6.30
C ASP A 56 1.12 -10.03 6.66
N MET A 57 -0.09 -9.43 6.69
CA MET A 57 -1.34 -10.16 6.95
C MET A 57 -1.75 -11.04 5.76
N TYR A 58 -1.54 -10.57 4.54
CA TYR A 58 -1.83 -11.32 3.33
C TYR A 58 -0.96 -12.57 3.23
N ASP A 59 0.31 -12.47 3.58
CA ASP A 59 1.25 -13.60 3.64
C ASP A 59 0.87 -14.61 4.73
N GLN A 60 0.25 -14.13 5.82
CA GLN A 60 -0.39 -14.97 6.84
C GLN A 60 -1.74 -15.56 6.39
N SER A 61 -2.08 -15.46 5.11
CA SER A 61 -3.32 -15.98 4.51
C SER A 61 -4.61 -15.34 5.05
N PHE A 62 -4.54 -14.10 5.54
CA PHE A 62 -5.75 -13.34 5.88
C PHE A 62 -6.51 -13.00 4.61
N SER A 63 -7.84 -13.14 4.65
CA SER A 63 -8.70 -12.63 3.57
C SER A 63 -8.65 -11.10 3.54
N THR A 64 -8.93 -10.51 2.38
CA THR A 64 -8.99 -9.05 2.22
C THR A 64 -9.99 -8.40 3.18
N GLU A 65 -11.11 -9.08 3.47
CA GLU A 65 -12.10 -8.64 4.46
C GLU A 65 -11.53 -8.64 5.89
N LYS A 66 -10.79 -9.68 6.28
CA LYS A 66 -10.12 -9.72 7.59
C LYS A 66 -9.07 -8.63 7.72
N ILE A 67 -8.31 -8.38 6.65
CA ILE A 67 -7.33 -7.30 6.59
C ILE A 67 -8.01 -5.94 6.77
N GLU A 68 -9.12 -5.69 6.05
CA GLU A 68 -9.87 -4.45 6.17
C GLU A 68 -10.37 -4.22 7.61
N ASN A 69 -10.99 -5.24 8.20
CA ASN A 69 -11.47 -5.20 9.58
C ASN A 69 -10.31 -4.91 10.55
N ALA A 70 -9.17 -5.57 10.39
CA ALA A 70 -8.00 -5.37 11.26
C ALA A 70 -7.37 -3.97 11.14
N LEU A 71 -7.59 -3.25 10.04
CA LEU A 71 -7.01 -1.92 9.81
C LEU A 71 -7.93 -0.75 10.18
N ASN A 72 -9.20 -1.03 10.48
CA ASN A 72 -10.23 -0.04 10.78
C ASN A 72 -10.67 -0.07 12.26
N HIS A 73 -10.15 -1.03 13.05
CA HIS A 73 -10.33 -1.16 14.50
C HIS A 73 -9.03 -0.90 15.24
#